data_AF-A0A3N5DYK9-F1
#
_entry.id   AF-A0A3N5DYK9-F1
#
_cell.length_a   1.000
_cell.length_b   1.000
_cell.length_c   1.000
_cell.angle_alpha   90.00
_cell.angle_beta   90.00
_cell.angle_gamma   90.00
#
_symmetry.space_group_name_H-M   'P 1'
#
loop_
_entity.id
_entity.type
_entity.pdbx_description
1 polymer ?
#
loop_
_entity_poly.entity_id
_entity_poly.type
_entity_poly.pdbx_seq_one_letter_code
_entity_poly.pdbx_strand_id
1 'polypeptide(L)'
;MNKYQLTGDYRLHDYQADGKKQQVKLWQVVALCDFNDVKAGQLGGWIECEDNLSQRGNCWLYGSESVVYGGSSVDDDAQIHGTSTLCHRAHISGKSVVKESLVSGECRIYDAARILNGSQIIAVRGLTAERDKVLQIYGNATVNASRVVHQAQIFGHAVVNHAFIEHRAEVFGQAILEGNDENNVWICDCARVFDRARIIAGRGDDQIPTIRYSSQVYGNALIEGDCLLKHQVHIFDNATLIGGPIQLDNQVHIYGQARVSGNVLIENNVQVYDKAAVDGLEGEPIHIRGIKDINGEQRVTRSPFYGVF
;
A
#
# COMPACT_ATOMS: atom_id res chain seq x y z
N MET A 1 -14.92 -28.44 -22.71
CA MET A 1 -14.68 -29.38 -21.58
C MET A 1 -14.54 -28.51 -20.34
N ASN A 2 -15.18 -28.88 -19.22
CA ASN A 2 -15.07 -28.11 -18.00
C ASN A 2 -13.68 -28.31 -17.38
N LYS A 3 -13.12 -27.24 -16.79
CA LYS A 3 -11.80 -27.23 -16.14
C LYS A 3 -11.85 -27.95 -14.79
N TYR A 4 -12.93 -27.76 -14.03
CA TYR A 4 -13.13 -28.35 -12.71
C TYR A 4 -14.62 -28.63 -12.43
N GLN A 5 -14.89 -29.34 -11.34
CA GLN A 5 -16.24 -29.50 -10.76
C GLN A 5 -16.18 -29.39 -9.23
N LEU A 6 -17.34 -29.30 -8.57
CA LEU A 6 -17.47 -29.38 -7.11
C LEU A 6 -17.46 -30.85 -6.66
N THR A 7 -16.72 -31.19 -5.58
CA THR A 7 -16.59 -32.59 -5.11
C THR A 7 -17.84 -33.14 -4.42
N GLY A 8 -18.79 -32.27 -4.06
CA GLY A 8 -19.95 -32.60 -3.22
C GLY A 8 -19.66 -32.44 -1.71
N ASP A 9 -18.39 -32.42 -1.31
CA ASP A 9 -17.99 -32.05 0.05
C ASP A 9 -18.27 -30.58 0.29
N TYR A 10 -18.81 -30.28 1.46
CA TYR A 10 -19.04 -28.91 1.88
C TYR A 10 -18.58 -28.66 3.30
N ARG A 11 -18.20 -27.41 3.57
CA ARG A 11 -17.96 -26.90 4.92
C ARG A 11 -18.74 -25.63 5.16
N LEU A 12 -19.10 -25.40 6.42
CA LEU A 12 -19.59 -24.10 6.86
C LEU A 12 -18.39 -23.22 7.19
N HIS A 13 -18.41 -21.99 6.71
CA HIS A 13 -17.42 -20.98 7.01
C HIS A 13 -18.10 -19.84 7.77
N ASP A 14 -17.68 -19.63 9.00
CA ASP A 14 -18.13 -18.50 9.81
C ASP A 14 -17.43 -17.22 9.35
N TYR A 15 -18.19 -16.16 9.15
CA TYR A 15 -17.66 -14.84 8.86
C TYR A 15 -18.45 -13.76 9.60
N GLN A 16 -17.85 -12.58 9.73
CA GLN A 16 -18.52 -11.42 10.32
C GLN A 16 -18.94 -10.46 9.21
N ALA A 17 -20.22 -10.10 9.21
CA ALA A 17 -20.77 -9.01 8.40
C ALA A 17 -21.62 -8.12 9.31
N ASP A 18 -21.34 -6.81 9.30
CA ASP A 18 -22.01 -5.79 10.12
C ASP A 18 -22.08 -6.15 11.63
N GLY A 19 -20.99 -6.71 12.15
CA GLY A 19 -20.89 -7.11 13.57
C GLY A 19 -21.70 -8.36 13.94
N LYS A 20 -22.33 -9.03 12.97
CA LYS A 20 -23.07 -10.28 13.18
C LYS A 20 -22.30 -11.46 12.62
N LYS A 21 -22.29 -12.56 13.36
CA LYS A 21 -21.79 -13.85 12.84
C LYS A 21 -22.78 -14.38 11.80
N GLN A 22 -22.26 -14.69 10.63
CA GLN A 22 -22.96 -15.32 9.54
C GLN A 22 -22.22 -16.58 9.12
N GLN A 23 -22.93 -17.48 8.44
CA GLN A 23 -22.38 -18.71 7.89
C GLN A 23 -22.62 -18.77 6.39
N VAL A 24 -21.58 -19.15 5.66
CA VAL A 24 -21.66 -19.49 4.24
C VAL A 24 -21.29 -20.95 4.04
N LYS A 25 -22.00 -21.63 3.15
CA LYS A 25 -21.69 -22.99 2.74
C LYS A 25 -20.69 -22.91 1.57
N LEU A 26 -19.57 -23.61 1.69
CA LEU A 26 -18.55 -23.66 0.65
C LEU A 26 -18.35 -25.10 0.18
N TRP A 27 -18.09 -25.28 -1.10
CA TRP A 27 -17.84 -26.56 -1.75
C TRP A 27 -16.41 -26.62 -2.26
N GLN A 28 -15.77 -27.78 -2.09
CA GLN A 28 -14.41 -27.97 -2.57
C GLN A 28 -14.40 -28.18 -4.09
N VAL A 29 -13.39 -27.63 -4.76
CA VAL A 29 -13.18 -27.84 -6.21
C VAL A 29 -12.22 -28.99 -6.48
N VAL A 30 -12.44 -29.71 -7.59
CA VAL A 30 -11.53 -30.73 -8.12
C VAL A 30 -11.32 -30.54 -9.62
N ALA A 31 -10.07 -30.57 -10.06
CA ALA A 31 -9.71 -30.44 -11.46
C ALA A 31 -10.20 -31.64 -12.28
N LEU A 32 -10.77 -31.39 -13.46
CA LEU A 32 -11.27 -32.42 -14.38
C LEU A 32 -10.28 -32.75 -15.51
N CYS A 33 -9.34 -31.85 -15.79
CA CYS A 33 -8.31 -32.02 -16.80
C CYS A 33 -7.00 -31.38 -16.32
N ASP A 34 -5.92 -31.67 -17.03
CA ASP A 34 -4.64 -30.99 -16.83
C ASP A 34 -4.71 -29.56 -17.41
N PHE A 35 -4.22 -28.57 -16.66
CA PHE A 35 -4.03 -27.19 -17.14
C PHE A 35 -2.94 -26.51 -16.32
N ASN A 36 -2.07 -25.74 -16.97
CA ASN A 36 -0.86 -25.18 -16.35
C ASN A 36 -0.07 -26.28 -15.59
N ASP A 37 0.12 -26.11 -14.29
CA ASP A 37 0.75 -27.04 -13.35
C ASP A 37 -0.26 -27.90 -12.56
N VAL A 38 -1.56 -27.71 -12.77
CA VAL A 38 -2.64 -28.48 -12.11
C VAL A 38 -2.95 -29.76 -12.89
N LYS A 39 -3.04 -30.88 -12.17
CA LYS A 39 -3.35 -32.20 -12.74
C LYS A 39 -4.81 -32.59 -12.55
N ALA A 40 -5.35 -33.35 -13.51
CA ALA A 40 -6.69 -33.93 -13.38
C ALA A 40 -6.81 -34.73 -12.06
N GLY A 41 -7.91 -34.51 -11.33
CA GLY A 41 -8.15 -35.10 -10.01
C GLY A 41 -7.53 -34.33 -8.83
N GLN A 42 -6.75 -33.28 -9.08
CA GLN A 42 -6.18 -32.44 -8.02
C GLN A 42 -7.26 -31.63 -7.31
N LEU A 43 -7.29 -31.71 -5.98
CA LEU A 43 -8.16 -30.89 -5.13
C LEU A 43 -7.61 -29.46 -5.03
N GLY A 44 -8.54 -28.51 -5.03
CA GLY A 44 -8.26 -27.10 -4.77
C GLY A 44 -8.92 -26.59 -3.49
N GLY A 45 -9.05 -25.27 -3.44
CA GLY A 45 -9.73 -24.55 -2.36
C GLY A 45 -11.25 -24.70 -2.39
N TRP A 46 -11.93 -23.78 -1.68
CA TRP A 46 -13.37 -23.84 -1.46
C TRP A 46 -14.06 -22.60 -2.01
N ILE A 47 -15.17 -22.81 -2.71
CA ILE A 47 -15.98 -21.74 -3.31
C ILE A 47 -17.44 -21.82 -2.88
N GLU A 48 -18.14 -20.69 -2.84
CA GLU A 48 -19.58 -20.61 -2.56
C GLU A 48 -20.41 -21.01 -3.79
N CYS A 49 -19.99 -20.66 -4.99
CA CYS A 49 -20.67 -21.07 -6.23
C CYS A 49 -19.70 -21.10 -7.41
N GLU A 50 -20.13 -21.66 -8.54
CA GLU A 50 -19.31 -21.74 -9.76
C GLU A 50 -18.90 -20.36 -10.31
N ASP A 51 -19.63 -19.28 -9.97
CA ASP A 51 -19.26 -17.92 -10.37
C ASP A 51 -18.00 -17.39 -9.66
N ASN A 52 -17.55 -18.04 -8.58
CA ASN A 52 -16.38 -17.59 -7.83
C ASN A 52 -15.05 -17.96 -8.49
N LEU A 53 -15.01 -18.97 -9.36
CA LEU A 53 -13.79 -19.44 -10.00
C LEU A 53 -14.07 -19.71 -11.49
N SER A 54 -13.37 -19.02 -12.37
CA SER A 54 -13.63 -19.14 -13.81
C SER A 54 -13.37 -20.56 -14.32
N GLN A 55 -14.26 -21.09 -15.15
CA GLN A 55 -14.00 -22.30 -15.95
C GLN A 55 -13.02 -22.04 -17.11
N ARG A 56 -12.69 -20.77 -17.39
CA ARG A 56 -11.75 -20.34 -18.43
C ARG A 56 -10.41 -19.93 -17.81
N GLY A 57 -9.38 -19.81 -18.65
CA GLY A 57 -8.02 -19.46 -18.20
C GLY A 57 -7.42 -20.48 -17.23
N ASN A 58 -6.27 -20.15 -16.66
CA ASN A 58 -5.53 -21.00 -15.73
C ASN A 58 -5.75 -20.65 -14.25
N CYS A 59 -6.73 -19.81 -13.92
CA CYS A 59 -6.98 -19.43 -12.54
C CYS A 59 -7.30 -20.64 -11.66
N TRP A 60 -6.74 -20.65 -10.44
CA TRP A 60 -6.88 -21.77 -9.53
C TRP A 60 -6.65 -21.41 -8.06
N LEU A 61 -7.33 -22.16 -7.18
CA LEU A 61 -7.18 -22.10 -5.72
C LEU A 61 -6.30 -23.28 -5.28
N TYR A 62 -5.03 -23.02 -5.00
CA TYR A 62 -4.05 -24.05 -4.63
C TYR A 62 -4.14 -24.41 -3.14
N GLY A 63 -4.41 -25.69 -2.88
CA GLY A 63 -4.52 -26.25 -1.53
C GLY A 63 -5.92 -26.08 -0.91
N SER A 64 -6.15 -26.73 0.23
CA SER A 64 -7.46 -26.79 0.92
C SER A 64 -7.78 -25.59 1.81
N GLU A 65 -6.85 -24.65 1.95
CA GLU A 65 -6.96 -23.55 2.92
C GLU A 65 -7.63 -22.30 2.34
N SER A 66 -7.56 -22.11 1.01
CA SER A 66 -8.11 -20.93 0.36
C SER A 66 -9.65 -20.97 0.26
N VAL A 67 -10.29 -19.82 0.47
CA VAL A 67 -11.75 -19.65 0.39
C VAL A 67 -12.13 -18.44 -0.46
N VAL A 68 -13.14 -18.60 -1.32
CA VAL A 68 -13.74 -17.52 -2.12
C VAL A 68 -15.25 -17.56 -1.97
N TYR A 69 -15.85 -16.45 -1.55
CA TYR A 69 -17.30 -16.35 -1.32
C TYR A 69 -17.80 -14.90 -1.38
N GLY A 70 -19.08 -14.67 -1.12
CA GLY A 70 -19.64 -13.32 -0.98
C GLY A 70 -19.60 -12.53 -2.28
N GLY A 71 -19.83 -13.21 -3.40
CA GLY A 71 -19.81 -12.61 -4.74
C GLY A 71 -18.41 -12.25 -5.26
N SER A 72 -17.33 -12.70 -4.61
CA SER A 72 -15.98 -12.56 -5.14
C SER A 72 -15.71 -13.51 -6.31
N SER A 73 -14.82 -13.15 -7.21
CA SER A 73 -14.49 -13.92 -8.42
C SER A 73 -12.99 -13.98 -8.67
N VAL A 74 -12.55 -15.11 -9.22
CA VAL A 74 -11.16 -15.37 -9.62
C VAL A 74 -11.15 -15.82 -11.07
N ASP A 75 -10.49 -15.05 -11.93
CA ASP A 75 -10.50 -15.20 -13.39
C ASP A 75 -9.08 -15.21 -14.00
N ASP A 76 -9.03 -15.38 -15.33
CA ASP A 76 -7.81 -15.43 -16.14
C ASP A 76 -6.79 -16.47 -15.65
N ASP A 77 -5.58 -16.05 -15.28
CA ASP A 77 -4.47 -16.89 -14.81
C ASP A 77 -4.15 -16.62 -13.33
N ALA A 78 -5.09 -16.03 -12.57
CA ALA A 78 -4.87 -15.64 -11.19
C ALA A 78 -4.65 -16.85 -10.27
N GLN A 79 -3.66 -16.75 -9.38
CA GLN A 79 -3.27 -17.84 -8.51
C GLN A 79 -3.49 -17.49 -7.04
N ILE A 80 -4.30 -18.29 -6.36
CA ILE A 80 -4.61 -18.12 -4.94
C ILE A 80 -3.97 -19.25 -4.14
N HIS A 81 -3.18 -18.92 -3.12
CA HIS A 81 -2.39 -19.89 -2.37
C HIS A 81 -2.54 -19.72 -0.85
N GLY A 82 -2.27 -20.81 -0.13
CA GLY A 82 -2.20 -20.82 1.33
C GLY A 82 -3.54 -20.44 1.97
N THR A 83 -3.48 -19.93 3.20
CA THR A 83 -4.66 -19.47 3.95
C THR A 83 -5.11 -18.10 3.43
N SER A 84 -5.67 -18.07 2.22
CA SER A 84 -6.19 -16.87 1.57
C SER A 84 -7.71 -16.82 1.58
N THR A 85 -8.26 -15.65 1.86
CA THR A 85 -9.72 -15.42 1.92
C THR A 85 -10.08 -14.29 0.98
N LEU A 86 -10.96 -14.54 0.01
CA LEU A 86 -11.50 -13.54 -0.91
C LEU A 86 -13.01 -13.42 -0.68
N CYS A 87 -13.50 -12.23 -0.31
CA CYS A 87 -14.92 -12.04 -0.01
C CYS A 87 -15.49 -10.66 -0.33
N HIS A 88 -16.82 -10.56 -0.33
CA HIS A 88 -17.57 -9.31 -0.51
C HIS A 88 -17.30 -8.57 -1.83
N ARG A 89 -17.42 -9.26 -2.98
CA ARG A 89 -17.26 -8.70 -4.34
C ARG A 89 -15.84 -8.27 -4.71
N ALA A 90 -14.84 -8.96 -4.17
CA ALA A 90 -13.47 -8.82 -4.66
C ALA A 90 -13.33 -9.51 -6.03
N HIS A 91 -12.68 -8.84 -7.00
CA HIS A 91 -12.41 -9.42 -8.31
C HIS A 91 -10.90 -9.55 -8.53
N ILE A 92 -10.43 -10.78 -8.73
CA ILE A 92 -9.02 -11.11 -8.89
C ILE A 92 -8.82 -11.74 -10.28
N SER A 93 -7.96 -11.16 -11.11
CA SER A 93 -7.79 -11.58 -12.50
C SER A 93 -6.36 -11.34 -13.01
N GLY A 94 -6.11 -11.45 -14.32
CA GLY A 94 -4.77 -11.41 -14.89
C GLY A 94 -3.89 -12.57 -14.44
N LYS A 95 -2.60 -12.30 -14.22
CA LYS A 95 -1.58 -13.20 -13.64
C LYS A 95 -1.29 -12.87 -12.18
N SER A 96 -2.28 -12.33 -11.47
CA SER A 96 -2.10 -11.89 -10.10
C SER A 96 -1.91 -13.08 -9.16
N VAL A 97 -1.19 -12.84 -8.06
CA VAL A 97 -0.93 -13.85 -7.03
C VAL A 97 -1.41 -13.33 -5.69
N VAL A 98 -2.27 -14.10 -5.02
CA VAL A 98 -2.66 -13.85 -3.63
C VAL A 98 -2.20 -15.03 -2.79
N LYS A 99 -1.39 -14.77 -1.76
CA LYS A 99 -0.86 -15.81 -0.88
C LYS A 99 -0.99 -15.40 0.57
N GLU A 100 -1.57 -16.27 1.39
CA GLU A 100 -1.71 -16.12 2.85
C GLU A 100 -2.30 -14.75 3.22
N SER A 101 -3.31 -14.28 2.49
CA SER A 101 -3.79 -12.89 2.60
C SER A 101 -5.32 -12.80 2.60
N LEU A 102 -5.84 -11.70 3.15
CA LEU A 102 -7.27 -11.38 3.17
C LEU A 102 -7.55 -10.30 2.13
N VAL A 103 -8.52 -10.55 1.24
CA VAL A 103 -9.06 -9.56 0.32
C VAL A 103 -10.57 -9.49 0.52
N SER A 104 -11.07 -8.33 0.94
CA SER A 104 -12.46 -8.13 1.28
C SER A 104 -12.99 -6.81 0.73
N GLY A 105 -14.19 -6.83 0.18
CA GLY A 105 -14.89 -5.66 -0.34
C GLY A 105 -14.71 -5.48 -1.85
N GLU A 106 -15.47 -4.54 -2.42
CA GLU A 106 -15.47 -4.26 -3.85
C GLU A 106 -14.13 -3.66 -4.30
N CYS A 107 -13.24 -4.52 -4.81
CA CYS A 107 -11.91 -4.17 -5.29
C CYS A 107 -11.52 -4.98 -6.53
N ARG A 108 -10.46 -4.52 -7.21
CA ARG A 108 -9.90 -5.20 -8.39
C ARG A 108 -8.41 -5.42 -8.21
N ILE A 109 -7.98 -6.67 -8.31
CA ILE A 109 -6.57 -7.06 -8.29
C ILE A 109 -6.29 -7.78 -9.60
N TYR A 110 -5.41 -7.22 -10.44
CA TYR A 110 -5.22 -7.74 -11.80
C TYR A 110 -3.78 -7.51 -12.32
N ASP A 111 -3.55 -7.77 -13.61
CA ASP A 111 -2.22 -7.84 -14.23
C ASP A 111 -1.32 -8.84 -13.49
N ALA A 112 -0.09 -8.47 -13.14
CA ALA A 112 0.87 -9.31 -12.42
C ALA A 112 1.04 -8.87 -10.95
N ALA A 113 0.00 -8.26 -10.37
CA ALA A 113 0.02 -7.81 -8.98
C ALA A 113 0.18 -8.98 -7.99
N ARG A 114 0.91 -8.75 -6.89
CA ARG A 114 1.23 -9.76 -5.89
C ARG A 114 0.82 -9.29 -4.49
N ILE A 115 -0.04 -10.04 -3.82
CA ILE A 115 -0.50 -9.79 -2.44
C ILE A 115 -0.04 -10.94 -1.56
N LEU A 116 0.85 -10.68 -0.60
CA LEU A 116 1.64 -11.70 0.08
C LEU A 116 1.66 -11.54 1.60
N ASN A 117 1.94 -12.66 2.28
CA ASN A 117 2.39 -12.76 3.68
C ASN A 117 1.52 -11.98 4.68
N GLY A 118 0.26 -12.37 4.86
CA GLY A 118 -0.63 -11.77 5.85
C GLY A 118 -1.18 -10.41 5.45
N SER A 119 -1.05 -10.00 4.18
CA SER A 119 -1.58 -8.72 3.73
C SER A 119 -3.10 -8.67 3.85
N GLN A 120 -3.62 -7.49 4.19
CA GLN A 120 -5.06 -7.23 4.36
C GLN A 120 -5.50 -6.13 3.42
N ILE A 121 -6.27 -6.51 2.40
CA ILE A 121 -6.87 -5.59 1.43
C ILE A 121 -8.36 -5.45 1.78
N ILE A 122 -8.76 -4.28 2.27
CA ILE A 122 -10.11 -4.04 2.81
C ILE A 122 -10.72 -2.84 2.09
N ALA A 123 -11.44 -3.11 1.01
CA ALA A 123 -12.08 -2.08 0.21
C ALA A 123 -13.39 -1.62 0.83
N VAL A 124 -13.49 -0.31 1.07
CA VAL A 124 -14.68 0.32 1.64
C VAL A 124 -14.95 1.61 0.88
N ARG A 125 -16.14 1.69 0.28
CA ARG A 125 -16.62 2.89 -0.41
C ARG A 125 -17.40 3.78 0.55
N GLY A 126 -17.54 5.06 0.19
CA GLY A 126 -18.40 6.00 0.92
C GLY A 126 -17.76 6.72 2.10
N LEU A 127 -16.48 6.43 2.40
CA LEU A 127 -15.68 7.16 3.41
C LEU A 127 -14.88 8.32 2.80
N THR A 128 -15.13 8.65 1.53
CA THR A 128 -14.36 9.58 0.71
C THR A 128 -15.27 10.40 -0.20
N ALA A 129 -14.73 11.47 -0.80
CA ALA A 129 -15.48 12.32 -1.73
C ALA A 129 -15.83 11.62 -3.06
N GLU A 130 -15.01 10.66 -3.50
CA GLU A 130 -15.20 9.93 -4.75
C GLU A 130 -16.03 8.67 -4.51
N ARG A 131 -17.30 8.69 -4.90
CA ARG A 131 -18.23 7.60 -4.57
C ARG A 131 -17.99 6.34 -5.39
N ASP A 132 -17.43 6.46 -6.60
CA ASP A 132 -17.36 5.38 -7.59
C ASP A 132 -15.99 4.73 -7.73
N LYS A 133 -14.94 5.33 -7.15
CA LYS A 133 -13.61 4.73 -7.16
C LYS A 133 -13.60 3.51 -6.24
N VAL A 134 -13.12 2.39 -6.77
CA VAL A 134 -12.87 1.16 -6.03
C VAL A 134 -11.38 1.03 -5.75
N LEU A 135 -11.01 0.29 -4.71
CA LEU A 135 -9.60 -0.05 -4.46
C LEU A 135 -9.08 -0.89 -5.62
N GLN A 136 -7.91 -0.52 -6.15
CA GLN A 136 -7.28 -1.26 -7.25
C GLN A 136 -5.80 -1.53 -6.97
N ILE A 137 -5.36 -2.76 -7.25
CA ILE A 137 -3.96 -3.15 -7.23
C ILE A 137 -3.63 -3.86 -8.55
N TYR A 138 -2.73 -3.29 -9.35
CA TYR A 138 -2.49 -3.75 -10.71
C TYR A 138 -1.06 -3.47 -11.22
N GLY A 139 -0.78 -3.71 -12.49
CA GLY A 139 0.59 -3.73 -13.02
C GLY A 139 1.42 -4.87 -12.43
N ASN A 140 2.66 -4.57 -12.04
CA ASN A 140 3.61 -5.46 -11.35
C ASN A 140 3.76 -5.11 -9.86
N ALA A 141 2.76 -4.44 -9.26
CA ALA A 141 2.83 -4.01 -7.87
C ALA A 141 2.93 -5.20 -6.91
N THR A 142 3.73 -5.06 -5.87
CA THR A 142 3.86 -6.06 -4.79
C THR A 142 3.47 -5.45 -3.46
N VAL A 143 2.52 -6.08 -2.78
CA VAL A 143 2.07 -5.73 -1.43
C VAL A 143 2.34 -6.93 -0.52
N ASN A 144 3.04 -6.68 0.57
CA ASN A 144 3.58 -7.72 1.44
C ASN A 144 3.49 -7.28 2.90
N ALA A 145 2.96 -8.14 3.78
CA ALA A 145 2.78 -7.87 5.20
C ALA A 145 2.17 -6.49 5.49
N SER A 146 1.22 -6.05 4.64
CA SER A 146 0.73 -4.67 4.62
C SER A 146 -0.80 -4.61 4.69
N ARG A 147 -1.32 -3.48 5.14
CA ARG A 147 -2.76 -3.22 5.22
C ARG A 147 -3.14 -2.08 4.28
N VAL A 148 -3.99 -2.38 3.31
CA VAL A 148 -4.45 -1.45 2.29
C VAL A 148 -5.96 -1.33 2.39
N VAL A 149 -6.49 -0.14 2.60
CA VAL A 149 -7.91 0.07 2.92
C VAL A 149 -8.56 1.18 2.09
N HIS A 150 -9.89 1.18 2.11
CA HIS A 150 -10.75 2.18 1.47
C HIS A 150 -10.70 2.11 -0.07
N GLN A 151 -10.07 3.09 -0.73
CA GLN A 151 -10.04 3.26 -2.18
C GLN A 151 -8.60 3.54 -2.69
N ALA A 152 -7.60 3.07 -1.96
CA ALA A 152 -6.21 3.22 -2.34
C ALA A 152 -5.91 2.61 -3.72
N GLN A 153 -4.93 3.18 -4.43
CA GLN A 153 -4.49 2.70 -5.73
C GLN A 153 -3.01 2.34 -5.67
N ILE A 154 -2.66 1.09 -5.99
CA ILE A 154 -1.28 0.62 -5.99
C ILE A 154 -0.97 -0.01 -7.34
N PHE A 155 -0.04 0.54 -8.10
CA PHE A 155 0.20 0.07 -9.47
C PHE A 155 1.62 0.30 -9.99
N GLY A 156 1.87 -0.02 -11.26
CA GLY A 156 3.21 0.07 -11.84
C GLY A 156 4.12 -1.04 -11.30
N HIS A 157 5.33 -0.69 -10.84
CA HIS A 157 6.30 -1.58 -10.20
C HIS A 157 6.49 -1.23 -8.71
N ALA A 158 5.48 -0.63 -8.08
CA ALA A 158 5.53 -0.26 -6.68
C ALA A 158 5.75 -1.48 -5.77
N VAL A 159 6.59 -1.31 -4.74
CA VAL A 159 6.85 -2.32 -3.72
C VAL A 159 6.43 -1.75 -2.37
N VAL A 160 5.55 -2.47 -1.68
CA VAL A 160 4.94 -2.08 -0.41
C VAL A 160 5.15 -3.20 0.61
N ASN A 161 6.05 -2.97 1.56
CA ASN A 161 6.37 -3.90 2.64
C ASN A 161 6.09 -3.24 3.99
N HIS A 162 5.36 -3.91 4.90
CA HIS A 162 5.03 -3.39 6.25
C HIS A 162 4.49 -1.96 6.23
N ALA A 163 3.42 -1.72 5.47
CA ALA A 163 2.83 -0.40 5.32
C ALA A 163 1.32 -0.40 5.62
N PHE A 164 0.84 0.76 6.03
CA PHE A 164 -0.56 1.10 6.16
C PHE A 164 -0.92 2.16 5.12
N ILE A 165 -1.76 1.78 4.14
CA ILE A 165 -2.19 2.65 3.05
C ILE A 165 -3.71 2.80 3.10
N GLU A 166 -4.20 4.03 3.19
CA GLU A 166 -5.63 4.29 3.38
C GLU A 166 -6.20 5.43 2.52
N HIS A 167 -7.52 5.56 2.59
CA HIS A 167 -8.32 6.58 1.90
C HIS A 167 -8.19 6.47 0.38
N ARG A 168 -7.58 7.49 -0.26
CA ARG A 168 -7.36 7.60 -1.71
C ARG A 168 -5.87 7.73 -2.01
N ALA A 169 -5.00 7.27 -1.11
CA ALA A 169 -3.57 7.26 -1.31
C ALA A 169 -3.19 6.48 -2.59
N GLU A 170 -2.17 6.97 -3.29
CA GLU A 170 -1.68 6.33 -4.51
C GLU A 170 -0.18 6.03 -4.40
N VAL A 171 0.19 4.77 -4.69
CA VAL A 171 1.59 4.32 -4.69
C VAL A 171 1.88 3.67 -6.04
N PHE A 172 2.74 4.27 -6.85
CA PHE A 172 2.96 3.82 -8.21
C PHE A 172 4.37 4.09 -8.74
N GLY A 173 4.60 3.85 -10.04
CA GLY A 173 5.95 3.95 -10.62
C GLY A 173 6.84 2.82 -10.10
N GLN A 174 8.04 3.13 -9.65
CA GLN A 174 9.00 2.25 -8.99
C GLN A 174 9.15 2.62 -7.50
N ALA A 175 8.11 3.21 -6.89
CA ALA A 175 8.14 3.61 -5.49
C ALA A 175 8.35 2.42 -4.56
N ILE A 176 9.13 2.64 -3.50
CA ILE A 176 9.41 1.63 -2.47
C ILE A 176 8.96 2.17 -1.12
N LEU A 177 8.04 1.46 -0.47
CA LEU A 177 7.66 1.64 0.92
C LEU A 177 8.19 0.45 1.71
N GLU A 178 9.08 0.72 2.66
CA GLU A 178 9.76 -0.32 3.44
C GLU A 178 9.61 -0.04 4.94
N GLY A 179 8.60 -0.66 5.56
CA GLY A 179 8.54 -0.78 7.00
C GLY A 179 9.37 -1.97 7.50
N ASN A 180 9.30 -2.22 8.80
CA ASN A 180 9.99 -3.33 9.46
C ASN A 180 9.12 -3.88 10.61
N ASP A 181 9.66 -4.84 11.36
CA ASP A 181 8.94 -5.52 12.45
C ASP A 181 8.57 -4.59 13.63
N GLU A 182 9.22 -3.42 13.73
CA GLU A 182 8.98 -2.42 14.77
C GLU A 182 8.06 -1.30 14.27
N ASN A 183 8.31 -0.79 13.06
CA ASN A 183 7.67 0.40 12.52
C ASN A 183 7.13 0.16 11.11
N ASN A 184 5.87 0.56 10.90
CA ASN A 184 5.26 0.56 9.57
C ASN A 184 5.57 1.87 8.82
N VAL A 185 5.21 1.93 7.53
CA VAL A 185 5.12 3.17 6.74
C VAL A 185 3.65 3.56 6.58
N TRP A 186 3.29 4.82 6.80
CA TRP A 186 1.89 5.28 6.75
C TRP A 186 1.65 6.25 5.60
N ILE A 187 0.76 5.89 4.67
CA ILE A 187 0.34 6.75 3.54
C ILE A 187 -1.17 6.93 3.59
N CYS A 188 -1.62 8.16 3.82
CA CYS A 188 -3.01 8.46 4.13
C CYS A 188 -3.62 9.49 3.17
N ASP A 189 -4.95 9.63 3.26
CA ASP A 189 -5.73 10.71 2.62
C ASP A 189 -5.68 10.69 1.08
N CYS A 190 -4.99 11.64 0.46
CA CYS A 190 -4.75 11.75 -0.98
C CYS A 190 -3.25 11.83 -1.27
N ALA A 191 -2.42 11.34 -0.35
CA ALA A 191 -0.97 11.36 -0.51
C ALA A 191 -0.56 10.48 -1.69
N ARG A 192 0.50 10.88 -2.38
CA ARG A 192 1.02 10.13 -3.54
C ARG A 192 2.51 9.88 -3.42
N VAL A 193 2.92 8.64 -3.68
CA VAL A 193 4.32 8.23 -3.70
C VAL A 193 4.60 7.55 -5.03
N PHE A 194 5.51 8.11 -5.83
CA PHE A 194 5.74 7.63 -7.19
C PHE A 194 7.17 7.85 -7.69
N ASP A 195 7.39 7.62 -8.99
CA ASP A 195 8.71 7.55 -9.62
C ASP A 195 9.62 6.54 -8.91
N ARG A 196 10.81 6.92 -8.44
CA ARG A 196 11.75 6.09 -7.68
C ARG A 196 11.86 6.53 -6.22
N ALA A 197 10.83 7.18 -5.69
CA ALA A 197 10.79 7.60 -4.30
C ALA A 197 10.90 6.41 -3.35
N ARG A 198 11.63 6.59 -2.25
CA ARG A 198 11.84 5.58 -1.20
C ARG A 198 11.42 6.13 0.14
N ILE A 199 10.52 5.44 0.82
CA ILE A 199 10.07 5.78 2.16
C ILE A 199 10.33 4.58 3.05
N ILE A 200 11.17 4.78 4.06
CA ILE A 200 11.76 3.71 4.85
C ILE A 200 11.51 4.01 6.33
N ALA A 201 10.94 3.05 7.05
CA ALA A 201 10.80 3.18 8.48
C ALA A 201 12.16 3.02 9.18
N GLY A 202 12.42 3.85 10.19
CA GLY A 202 13.62 3.73 11.01
C GLY A 202 13.51 2.60 12.04
N ARG A 203 14.56 2.45 12.85
CA ARG A 203 14.63 1.48 13.96
C ARG A 203 14.46 2.19 15.30
N GLY A 204 13.88 1.51 16.27
CA GLY A 204 13.54 2.07 17.57
C GLY A 204 12.17 2.73 17.60
N ASP A 205 11.85 3.36 18.73
CA ASP A 205 10.50 3.83 19.02
C ASP A 205 10.06 4.97 18.07
N ASP A 206 8.81 4.87 17.60
CA ASP A 206 8.09 5.88 16.81
C ASP A 206 8.80 6.35 15.51
N GLN A 207 9.68 5.52 14.92
CA GLN A 207 10.34 5.83 13.66
C GLN A 207 9.47 5.55 12.42
N ILE A 208 8.24 6.08 12.45
CA ILE A 208 7.17 5.83 11.47
C ILE A 208 7.07 7.00 10.47
N PRO A 209 7.53 6.84 9.22
CA PRO A 209 7.32 7.85 8.20
C PRO A 209 5.83 7.90 7.83
N THR A 210 5.26 9.10 7.92
CA THR A 210 3.83 9.35 7.80
C THR A 210 3.57 10.45 6.76
N ILE A 211 2.97 10.08 5.63
CA ILE A 211 2.62 11.00 4.53
C ILE A 211 1.11 11.19 4.47
N ARG A 212 0.65 12.43 4.64
CA ARG A 212 -0.78 12.73 4.80
C ARG A 212 -1.29 13.77 3.81
N TYR A 213 -2.61 13.99 3.87
CA TYR A 213 -3.36 14.98 3.11
C TYR A 213 -3.10 14.90 1.61
N SER A 214 -2.58 15.96 1.01
CA SER A 214 -2.28 16.06 -0.42
C SER A 214 -0.78 16.07 -0.71
N SER A 215 0.05 15.60 0.25
CA SER A 215 1.50 15.59 0.12
C SER A 215 2.01 14.52 -0.85
N GLN A 216 3.15 14.79 -1.46
CA GLN A 216 3.68 14.00 -2.58
C GLN A 216 5.18 13.77 -2.43
N VAL A 217 5.60 12.54 -2.67
CA VAL A 217 7.01 12.13 -2.66
C VAL A 217 7.32 11.46 -4.00
N TYR A 218 8.25 12.02 -4.77
CA TYR A 218 8.51 11.58 -6.14
C TYR A 218 9.96 11.83 -6.57
N GLY A 219 10.29 11.66 -7.86
CA GLY A 219 11.68 11.65 -8.32
C GLY A 219 12.47 10.47 -7.73
N ASN A 220 13.65 10.74 -7.19
CA ASN A 220 14.50 9.79 -6.44
C ASN A 220 14.57 10.15 -4.94
N ALA A 221 13.57 10.86 -4.40
CA ALA A 221 13.58 11.31 -3.02
C ALA A 221 13.67 10.14 -2.02
N LEU A 222 14.37 10.35 -0.91
CA LEU A 222 14.51 9.40 0.19
C LEU A 222 13.96 10.01 1.48
N ILE A 223 13.07 9.30 2.14
CA ILE A 223 12.56 9.61 3.49
C ILE A 223 12.86 8.42 4.38
N GLU A 224 13.52 8.65 5.51
CA GLU A 224 13.86 7.61 6.48
C GLU A 224 13.62 8.09 7.92
N GLY A 225 12.89 7.29 8.71
CA GLY A 225 12.64 7.55 10.13
C GLY A 225 11.36 8.34 10.42
N ASP A 226 11.32 9.00 11.59
CA ASP A 226 10.19 9.80 12.06
C ASP A 226 10.02 11.11 11.27
N CYS A 227 9.35 10.99 10.11
CA CYS A 227 9.05 12.07 9.19
C CYS A 227 7.53 12.19 8.98
N LEU A 228 6.95 13.34 9.35
CA LEU A 228 5.54 13.65 9.18
C LEU A 228 5.32 14.75 8.14
N LEU A 229 4.77 14.38 6.99
CA LEU A 229 4.37 15.30 5.92
C LEU A 229 2.87 15.56 5.98
N LYS A 230 2.49 16.84 6.15
CA LYS A 230 1.10 17.26 6.32
C LYS A 230 0.52 17.90 5.06
N HIS A 231 0.15 19.18 5.05
CA HIS A 231 -0.62 19.78 3.96
C HIS A 231 0.28 20.34 2.86
N GLN A 232 0.05 19.92 1.60
CA GLN A 232 0.75 20.46 0.42
C GLN A 232 2.29 20.42 0.54
N VAL A 233 2.85 19.29 1.00
CA VAL A 233 4.30 19.09 1.05
C VAL A 233 4.75 18.27 -0.15
N HIS A 234 5.77 18.74 -0.88
CA HIS A 234 6.34 18.02 -2.02
C HIS A 234 7.83 17.76 -1.80
N ILE A 235 8.23 16.50 -1.83
CA ILE A 235 9.63 16.06 -1.73
C ILE A 235 10.01 15.36 -3.03
N PHE A 236 11.04 15.86 -3.74
CA PHE A 236 11.37 15.35 -5.07
C PHE A 236 12.83 15.51 -5.46
N ASP A 237 13.15 15.22 -6.72
CA ASP A 237 14.52 15.07 -7.24
C ASP A 237 15.35 14.07 -6.42
N ASN A 238 16.46 14.47 -5.82
CA ASN A 238 17.31 13.61 -4.97
C ASN A 238 17.31 14.11 -3.52
N ALA A 239 16.25 14.81 -3.09
CA ALA A 239 16.10 15.28 -1.72
C ALA A 239 16.11 14.11 -0.72
N THR A 240 16.69 14.34 0.45
CA THR A 240 16.87 13.32 1.48
C THR A 240 16.42 13.86 2.84
N LEU A 241 15.46 13.17 3.47
CA LEU A 241 15.01 13.41 4.83
C LEU A 241 15.40 12.21 5.68
N ILE A 242 16.20 12.41 6.74
CA ILE A 242 16.68 11.31 7.59
C ILE A 242 16.57 11.67 9.08
N GLY A 243 16.02 10.76 9.85
CA GLY A 243 15.89 10.87 11.30
C GLY A 243 14.57 11.51 11.70
N GLY A 244 14.53 12.11 12.88
CA GLY A 244 13.33 12.79 13.34
C GLY A 244 13.42 13.27 14.79
N PRO A 245 12.39 14.00 15.24
CA PRO A 245 11.14 14.25 14.50
C PRO A 245 11.29 15.33 13.41
N ILE A 246 10.98 14.99 12.16
CA ILE A 246 10.86 15.94 11.05
C ILE A 246 9.38 16.19 10.77
N GLN A 247 8.92 17.44 10.89
CA GLN A 247 7.54 17.82 10.59
C GLN A 247 7.49 18.90 9.51
N LEU A 248 6.75 18.61 8.44
CA LEU A 248 6.58 19.50 7.30
C LEU A 248 5.10 19.81 7.09
N ASP A 249 4.74 21.08 6.98
CA ASP A 249 3.33 21.48 6.82
C ASP A 249 3.14 22.78 6.01
N ASN A 250 2.00 22.89 5.34
CA ASN A 250 1.55 24.08 4.61
C ASN A 250 2.54 24.62 3.56
N GLN A 251 2.52 24.03 2.35
CA GLN A 251 3.27 24.51 1.18
C GLN A 251 4.78 24.48 1.40
N VAL A 252 5.32 23.27 1.64
CA VAL A 252 6.76 23.05 1.80
C VAL A 252 7.28 22.23 0.62
N HIS A 253 8.34 22.70 -0.02
CA HIS A 253 8.99 22.01 -1.13
C HIS A 253 10.45 21.70 -0.79
N ILE A 254 10.86 20.43 -0.88
CA ILE A 254 12.25 20.00 -0.68
C ILE A 254 12.70 19.23 -1.92
N TYR A 255 13.72 19.74 -2.62
CA TYR A 255 14.12 19.21 -3.92
C TYR A 255 15.61 19.42 -4.24
N GLY A 256 16.05 19.15 -5.47
CA GLY A 256 17.46 19.11 -5.82
C GLY A 256 18.22 17.97 -5.13
N GLN A 257 19.27 18.30 -4.39
CA GLN A 257 20.08 17.43 -3.52
C GLN A 257 19.96 17.86 -2.04
N ALA A 258 18.88 18.59 -1.69
CA ALA A 258 18.69 19.11 -0.35
C ALA A 258 18.61 17.99 0.69
N ARG A 259 19.10 18.30 1.90
CA ARG A 259 19.11 17.36 3.03
C ARG A 259 18.44 17.99 4.23
N VAL A 260 17.52 17.26 4.86
CA VAL A 260 16.93 17.65 6.14
C VAL A 260 17.12 16.50 7.10
N SER A 261 17.69 16.76 8.27
CA SER A 261 17.98 15.72 9.25
C SER A 261 17.69 16.14 10.68
N GLY A 262 17.31 15.17 11.52
CA GLY A 262 17.10 15.37 12.96
C GLY A 262 15.81 16.11 13.33
N ASN A 263 15.82 16.87 14.44
CA ASN A 263 14.63 17.53 14.98
C ASN A 263 14.33 18.86 14.24
N VAL A 264 13.42 18.82 13.26
CA VAL A 264 13.15 19.95 12.36
C VAL A 264 11.65 20.15 12.13
N LEU A 265 11.17 21.38 12.31
CA LEU A 265 9.83 21.83 11.94
C LEU A 265 9.92 22.86 10.80
N ILE A 266 9.36 22.53 9.64
CA ILE A 266 9.30 23.44 8.50
C ILE A 266 7.85 23.69 8.12
N GLU A 267 7.43 24.95 8.07
CA GLU A 267 6.04 25.28 7.75
C GLU A 267 5.81 26.60 7.03
N ASN A 268 4.70 26.69 6.29
CA ASN A 268 4.17 27.91 5.67
C ASN A 268 5.08 28.51 4.57
N ASN A 269 5.06 27.96 3.36
CA ASN A 269 5.73 28.50 2.15
C ASN A 269 7.27 28.47 2.19
N VAL A 270 7.85 27.36 2.68
CA VAL A 270 9.31 27.20 2.71
C VAL A 270 9.78 26.30 1.57
N GLN A 271 10.88 26.69 0.92
CA GLN A 271 11.55 25.88 -0.09
C GLN A 271 12.99 25.56 0.34
N VAL A 272 13.41 24.31 0.22
CA VAL A 272 14.78 23.86 0.47
C VAL A 272 15.29 23.11 -0.76
N TYR A 273 16.34 23.61 -1.41
CA TYR A 273 16.79 23.06 -2.70
C TYR A 273 18.29 23.21 -2.96
N ASP A 274 18.72 22.87 -4.17
CA ASP A 274 20.13 22.70 -4.55
C ASP A 274 20.84 21.71 -3.63
N LYS A 275 21.90 22.12 -2.93
CA LYS A 275 22.65 21.29 -1.97
C LYS A 275 22.48 21.80 -0.53
N ALA A 276 21.41 22.55 -0.26
CA ALA A 276 21.15 23.08 1.07
C ALA A 276 20.97 21.94 2.10
N ALA A 277 21.42 22.18 3.32
CA ALA A 277 21.26 21.25 4.44
C ALA A 277 20.58 21.94 5.63
N VAL A 278 19.61 21.26 6.25
CA VAL A 278 18.98 21.64 7.51
C VAL A 278 19.22 20.51 8.50
N ASP A 279 20.08 20.74 9.48
CA ASP A 279 20.52 19.70 10.42
C ASP A 279 20.09 20.08 11.84
N GLY A 280 18.99 19.47 12.30
CA GLY A 280 18.47 19.58 13.66
C GLY A 280 19.29 18.72 14.62
N LEU A 281 20.14 19.37 15.42
CA LEU A 281 20.93 18.70 16.46
C LEU A 281 20.06 18.32 17.66
N GLU A 282 20.61 17.49 18.56
CA GLU A 282 19.94 17.14 19.82
C GLU A 282 19.57 18.40 20.63
N GLY A 283 18.30 18.50 21.03
CA GLY A 283 17.77 19.63 21.80
C GLY A 283 16.54 20.26 21.14
N GLU A 284 16.54 21.60 21.07
CA GLU A 284 15.40 22.36 20.54
C GLU A 284 15.22 22.15 19.02
N PRO A 285 13.97 22.03 18.54
CA PRO A 285 13.71 21.88 17.12
C PRO A 285 14.19 23.10 16.34
N ILE A 286 14.78 22.86 15.16
CA ILE A 286 14.96 23.93 14.18
C ILE A 286 13.58 24.27 13.61
N HIS A 287 13.09 25.47 13.89
CA HIS A 287 11.82 25.96 13.37
C HIS A 287 12.06 26.93 12.22
N ILE A 288 11.69 26.51 11.01
CA ILE A 288 11.75 27.33 9.80
C ILE A 288 10.33 27.61 9.36
N ARG A 289 9.95 28.90 9.35
CA ARG A 289 8.60 29.33 9.02
C ARG A 289 8.59 30.51 8.06
N GLY A 290 7.55 30.54 7.23
CA GLY A 290 7.21 31.69 6.38
C GLY A 290 7.81 31.57 4.99
N ILE A 291 7.51 32.56 4.15
CA ILE A 291 7.98 32.60 2.77
C ILE A 291 9.51 32.71 2.77
N LYS A 292 10.19 31.60 2.51
CA LYS A 292 11.66 31.51 2.62
C LYS A 292 12.23 30.46 1.67
N ASP A 293 13.34 30.82 1.04
CA ASP A 293 14.13 29.92 0.21
C ASP A 293 15.47 29.63 0.90
N ILE A 294 15.81 28.35 1.03
CA ILE A 294 17.10 27.84 1.51
C ILE A 294 17.72 27.07 0.35
N ASN A 295 18.81 27.59 -0.22
CA ASN A 295 19.35 27.10 -1.50
C ASN A 295 20.89 27.14 -1.57
N GLY A 296 21.44 26.85 -2.75
CA GLY A 296 22.89 26.77 -2.95
C GLY A 296 23.52 25.71 -2.05
N GLU A 297 24.54 26.10 -1.27
CA GLU A 297 25.23 25.24 -0.31
C GLU A 297 24.99 25.69 1.15
N GLN A 298 23.88 26.40 1.40
CA GLN A 298 23.53 26.88 2.74
C GLN A 298 23.40 25.73 3.74
N ARG A 299 23.87 25.95 4.97
CA ARG A 299 23.72 25.01 6.09
C ARG A 299 23.01 25.70 7.26
N VAL A 300 21.82 25.21 7.58
CA VAL A 300 21.00 25.70 8.69
C VAL A 300 21.10 24.72 9.85
N THR A 301 21.72 25.15 10.94
CA THR A 301 21.93 24.34 12.16
C THR A 301 21.26 24.95 13.39
N ARG A 302 20.50 26.04 13.20
CA ARG A 302 19.76 26.73 14.26
C ARG A 302 18.54 27.43 13.66
N SER A 303 17.51 27.65 14.48
CA SER A 303 16.33 28.42 14.09
C SER A 303 16.72 29.83 13.65
N PRO A 304 16.25 30.30 12.47
CA PRO A 304 16.50 31.66 12.02
C PRO A 304 15.85 32.68 12.97
N PHE A 305 16.57 33.72 13.36
CA PHE A 305 16.00 34.81 14.17
C PHE A 305 14.90 35.54 13.37
N TYR A 306 13.78 35.84 14.02
CA TYR A 306 12.72 36.66 13.46
C TYR A 306 13.27 38.04 13.06
N GLY A 307 13.18 38.39 11.78
CA GLY A 307 13.51 39.73 11.29
C GLY A 307 14.95 39.97 10.81
N VAL A 308 15.76 38.94 10.57
CA VAL A 308 17.09 39.11 9.95
C VAL A 308 17.19 38.30 8.66
N PHE A 309 16.87 38.96 7.54
CA PHE A 309 17.52 38.81 6.23
C PHE A 309 17.49 40.17 5.54
#